data_AF-A0A9P8YI62-F1
#
_entry.id   AF-A0A9P8YI62-F1
#
_cell.length_a   1.000
_cell.length_b   1.000
_cell.length_c   1.000
_cell.angle_alpha   90.00
_cell.angle_beta   90.00
_cell.angle_gamma   90.00
#
_symmetry.space_group_name_H-M   'P 1'
#
loop_
_entity.id
_entity.type
_entity.pdbx_description
1 polymer ?
#
loop_
_entity_poly.entity_id
_entity_poly.type
_entity_poly.pdbx_seq_one_letter_code
_entity_poly.pdbx_strand_id
1 'polypeptide(L)'
;MSLKAFMKEVAMGIEGVRPDFGVERRPGLETRPAESTVLHYWKVFSRAFYRADDSLGPKITLSVRQYIKIDLQQDFPMPKVKRPRRFGTPTHYGHLATQIWGQDWHIYPNPSVRVYDWAGLNAHVTSASRIGEYFESTCRPGTERGLHFRDVQFVVFYNEDGKPELGFQLIRDAKGMTDIPNQRPKHVIYEGITPGPLFESGMLFHLAFLLAKNALQGCETIAKLFAKKPYPGDTISVIPWKEGIEDEPFYPSAFGKGVERAGPISHRIRELGIRAGYAQPPRPHDFRAGSLLRVDGQGAYFTGHSRKNVLEPFQDLTIRRNPFMWQALPAQRRAEFEDSEPIKELRAEL
;
A
#
# COMPACT_ATOMS: atom_id res chain seq x y z
N MET A 1 -23.43 -30.74 -2.83
CA MET A 1 -22.92 -30.14 -1.58
C MET A 1 -23.80 -28.95 -1.20
N SER A 2 -24.19 -28.77 0.06
CA SER A 2 -24.99 -27.60 0.49
C SER A 2 -24.09 -26.39 0.80
N LEU A 3 -24.63 -25.17 0.73
CA LEU A 3 -23.87 -23.95 1.09
C LEU A 3 -23.38 -23.94 2.55
N LYS A 4 -24.11 -24.60 3.47
CA LYS A 4 -23.67 -24.80 4.86
C LYS A 4 -22.46 -25.74 4.93
N ALA A 5 -22.51 -26.88 4.22
CA ALA A 5 -21.37 -27.80 4.14
C ALA A 5 -20.14 -27.15 3.48
N PHE A 6 -20.34 -26.43 2.36
CA PHE A 6 -19.27 -25.65 1.73
C PHE A 6 -18.62 -24.64 2.70
N MET A 7 -19.41 -23.90 3.49
CA MET A 7 -18.85 -22.98 4.48
C MET A 7 -18.16 -23.67 5.66
N LYS A 8 -18.51 -24.93 5.97
CA LYS A 8 -17.77 -25.77 6.93
C LYS A 8 -16.40 -26.13 6.38
N GLU A 9 -16.31 -26.59 5.13
CA GLU A 9 -15.03 -26.86 4.45
C GLU A 9 -14.15 -25.59 4.35
N VAL A 10 -14.73 -24.45 3.97
CA VAL A 10 -14.03 -23.16 3.97
C VAL A 10 -13.50 -22.80 5.36
N ALA A 11 -14.25 -23.05 6.43
CA ALA A 11 -13.78 -22.79 7.79
C ALA A 11 -12.62 -23.73 8.18
N MET A 12 -12.69 -25.02 7.84
CA MET A 12 -11.64 -25.99 8.15
C MET A 12 -10.37 -25.76 7.32
N GLY A 13 -10.47 -25.22 6.11
CA GLY A 13 -9.35 -24.89 5.23
C GLY A 13 -8.63 -23.56 5.52
N ILE A 14 -9.14 -22.69 6.41
CA ILE A 14 -8.47 -21.43 6.76
C ILE A 14 -7.45 -21.67 7.88
N GLU A 15 -6.15 -21.56 7.56
CA GLU A 15 -5.06 -21.54 8.56
C GLU A 15 -5.40 -20.60 9.74
N GLY A 16 -5.21 -21.10 10.96
CA GLY A 16 -5.39 -20.38 12.21
C GLY A 16 -4.51 -19.16 12.47
N VAL A 17 -4.52 -18.69 13.71
CA VAL A 17 -3.47 -17.83 14.25
C VAL A 17 -2.26 -18.72 14.52
N ARG A 18 -1.13 -18.46 13.85
CA ARG A 18 0.10 -19.21 14.13
C ARG A 18 0.58 -18.90 15.57
N PRO A 19 1.10 -19.87 16.33
CA PRO A 19 1.46 -19.67 17.74
C PRO A 19 2.57 -18.64 18.00
N ASP A 20 3.25 -18.17 16.95
CA ASP A 20 4.26 -17.12 17.03
C ASP A 20 3.66 -15.71 17.17
N PHE A 21 2.34 -15.54 17.08
CA PHE A 21 1.65 -14.24 17.21
C PHE A 21 1.34 -13.79 18.66
N GLY A 22 2.13 -14.21 19.66
CA GLY A 22 2.11 -13.62 21.01
C GLY A 22 0.78 -13.69 21.79
N VAL A 23 -0.18 -14.49 21.32
CA VAL A 23 -1.46 -14.72 22.01
C VAL A 23 -1.22 -15.69 23.17
N GLU A 24 -1.83 -15.44 24.34
CA GLU A 24 -1.88 -16.43 25.42
C GLU A 24 -2.29 -17.80 24.87
N ARG A 25 -1.48 -18.83 25.13
CA ARG A 25 -1.74 -20.16 24.61
C ARG A 25 -3.09 -20.67 25.13
N ARG A 26 -4.05 -20.85 24.23
CA ARG A 26 -5.35 -21.47 24.49
C ARG A 26 -5.43 -22.74 23.65
N PRO A 27 -5.05 -23.90 24.24
CA PRO A 27 -4.91 -25.16 23.51
C PRO A 27 -6.10 -25.45 22.60
N GLY A 28 -5.82 -25.65 21.30
CA GLY A 28 -6.81 -26.04 20.29
C GLY A 28 -7.61 -24.91 19.64
N LEU A 29 -7.57 -23.66 20.13
CA LEU A 29 -8.22 -22.52 19.46
C LEU A 29 -7.30 -21.73 18.52
N GLU A 30 -5.98 -21.76 18.76
CA GLU A 30 -4.99 -21.04 17.95
C GLU A 30 -5.04 -21.47 16.48
N THR A 31 -5.14 -22.78 16.20
CA THR A 31 -5.12 -23.33 14.84
C THR A 31 -6.39 -23.06 14.02
N ARG A 32 -7.40 -22.36 14.55
CA ARG A 32 -8.71 -22.14 13.90
C ARG A 32 -8.91 -20.71 13.37
N PRO A 33 -9.75 -20.50 12.33
CA PRO A 33 -10.18 -19.17 11.93
C PRO A 33 -11.02 -18.49 13.00
N ALA A 34 -10.95 -17.17 13.09
CA ALA A 34 -11.91 -16.41 13.89
C ALA A 34 -13.29 -16.42 13.20
N GLU A 35 -14.38 -16.38 13.95
CA GLU A 35 -15.77 -16.34 13.43
C GLU A 35 -15.92 -15.22 12.38
N SER A 36 -15.35 -14.05 12.69
CA SER A 36 -15.33 -12.88 11.79
C SER A 36 -14.58 -13.09 10.48
N THR A 37 -13.61 -14.01 10.42
CA THR A 37 -12.91 -14.41 9.20
C THR A 37 -13.80 -15.28 8.33
N VAL A 38 -14.44 -16.31 8.87
CA VAL A 38 -15.37 -17.17 8.10
C VAL A 38 -16.56 -16.36 7.58
N LEU A 39 -17.11 -15.45 8.39
CA LEU A 39 -18.13 -14.49 7.97
C LEU A 39 -17.65 -13.52 6.87
N HIS A 40 -16.36 -13.18 6.84
CA HIS A 40 -15.79 -12.39 5.75
C HIS A 40 -15.72 -13.20 4.45
N TYR A 41 -15.25 -14.46 4.50
CA TYR A 41 -15.25 -15.37 3.34
C TYR A 41 -16.68 -15.57 2.79
N TRP A 42 -17.68 -15.76 3.66
CA TRP A 42 -19.09 -15.82 3.22
C TRP A 42 -19.56 -14.55 2.49
N LYS A 43 -19.13 -13.37 2.97
CA LYS A 43 -19.44 -12.09 2.33
C LYS A 43 -18.68 -11.88 1.01
N VAL A 44 -17.48 -12.43 0.87
CA VAL A 44 -16.72 -12.41 -0.39
C VAL A 44 -17.36 -13.36 -1.40
N PHE A 45 -17.68 -14.59 -0.99
CA PHE A 45 -18.37 -15.58 -1.81
C PHE A 45 -19.72 -15.05 -2.33
N SER A 46 -20.61 -14.57 -1.47
CA SER A 46 -21.93 -14.08 -1.89
C SER A 46 -21.85 -12.86 -2.83
N ARG A 47 -20.80 -12.03 -2.72
CA ARG A 47 -20.52 -10.93 -3.65
C ARG A 47 -19.90 -11.39 -4.98
N ALA A 48 -19.12 -12.46 -4.98
CA ALA A 48 -18.59 -13.06 -6.20
C ALA A 48 -19.71 -13.77 -6.97
N PHE A 49 -20.55 -14.53 -6.27
CA PHE A 49 -21.73 -15.19 -6.83
C PHE A 49 -22.68 -14.19 -7.50
N TYR A 50 -23.07 -13.11 -6.81
CA TYR A 50 -23.88 -12.01 -7.36
C TYR A 50 -23.28 -11.28 -8.58
N ARG A 51 -21.99 -11.47 -8.89
CA ARG A 51 -21.35 -10.89 -10.09
C ARG A 51 -21.28 -11.85 -11.27
N ALA A 52 -21.41 -13.15 -11.02
CA ALA A 52 -21.29 -14.20 -12.02
C ALA A 52 -22.65 -14.80 -12.41
N ASP A 53 -23.61 -14.72 -11.49
CA ASP A 53 -24.97 -15.24 -11.54
C ASP A 53 -25.88 -14.25 -10.76
N ASP A 54 -27.08 -14.64 -10.36
CA ASP A 54 -27.99 -13.79 -9.58
C ASP A 54 -27.71 -13.79 -8.05
N SER A 55 -28.47 -12.99 -7.31
CA SER A 55 -28.46 -12.93 -5.85
C SER A 55 -28.95 -14.24 -5.23
N LEU A 56 -28.19 -14.78 -4.26
CA LEU A 56 -28.61 -15.87 -3.38
C LEU A 56 -29.87 -15.52 -2.54
N GLY A 57 -30.32 -14.26 -2.56
CA GLY A 57 -31.48 -13.78 -1.82
C GLY A 57 -31.24 -13.64 -0.31
N PRO A 58 -32.07 -12.83 0.38
CA PRO A 58 -31.87 -12.53 1.79
C PRO A 58 -32.05 -13.76 2.70
N LYS A 59 -32.99 -14.66 2.38
CA LYS A 59 -33.28 -15.87 3.17
C LYS A 59 -32.07 -16.81 3.26
N ILE A 60 -31.44 -17.14 2.13
CA ILE A 60 -30.25 -18.01 2.10
C ILE A 60 -29.06 -17.28 2.74
N THR A 61 -28.87 -16.00 2.40
CA THR A 61 -27.78 -15.16 2.96
C THR A 61 -27.80 -15.11 4.49
N LEU A 62 -28.98 -14.98 5.09
CA LEU A 62 -29.19 -15.00 6.54
C LEU A 62 -29.06 -16.42 7.12
N SER A 63 -29.61 -17.45 6.46
CA SER A 63 -29.54 -18.84 6.94
C SER A 63 -28.10 -19.35 7.06
N VAL A 64 -27.25 -19.09 6.06
CA VAL A 64 -25.82 -19.47 6.11
C VAL A 64 -25.06 -18.62 7.13
N ARG A 65 -25.39 -17.32 7.25
CA ARG A 65 -24.80 -16.45 8.28
C ARG A 65 -25.13 -16.92 9.70
N GLN A 66 -26.34 -17.42 9.93
CA GLN A 66 -26.77 -17.93 11.23
C GLN A 66 -26.12 -19.28 11.52
N TYR A 67 -26.02 -20.17 10.52
CA TYR A 67 -25.25 -21.42 10.60
C TYR A 67 -23.81 -21.19 11.05
N ILE A 68 -23.10 -20.24 10.43
CA ILE A 68 -21.70 -19.90 10.81
C ILE A 68 -21.60 -19.44 12.28
N LYS A 69 -22.63 -18.77 12.80
CA LYS A 69 -22.63 -18.17 14.15
C LYS A 69 -23.09 -19.09 15.28
N ILE A 70 -23.89 -20.11 14.97
CA ILE A 70 -24.50 -21.00 15.96
C ILE A 70 -24.04 -22.43 15.68
N ASP A 71 -24.63 -23.08 14.68
CA ASP A 71 -24.43 -24.50 14.37
C ASP A 71 -22.93 -24.82 14.17
N LEU A 72 -22.23 -24.08 13.30
CA LEU A 72 -20.80 -24.26 13.04
C LEU A 72 -19.94 -23.88 14.26
N GLN A 73 -20.39 -22.96 15.10
CA GLN A 73 -19.67 -22.58 16.33
C GLN A 73 -19.78 -23.66 17.41
N GLN A 74 -20.79 -24.53 17.35
CA GLN A 74 -20.92 -25.72 18.20
C GLN A 74 -20.06 -26.86 17.67
N ASP A 75 -20.17 -27.18 16.37
CA ASP A 75 -19.37 -28.22 15.69
C ASP A 75 -17.86 -27.94 15.69
N PHE A 76 -17.49 -26.68 15.45
CA PHE A 76 -16.13 -26.22 15.24
C PHE A 76 -15.92 -24.87 15.95
N PRO A 77 -15.77 -24.86 17.28
CA PRO A 77 -15.58 -23.63 18.05
C PRO A 77 -14.46 -22.74 17.52
N MET A 78 -14.83 -21.58 16.97
CA MET A 78 -13.92 -20.55 16.46
C MET A 78 -13.67 -19.46 17.51
N PRO A 79 -12.46 -18.85 17.55
CA PRO A 79 -12.23 -17.62 18.30
C PRO A 79 -13.17 -16.48 17.89
N LYS A 80 -13.77 -15.81 18.88
CA LYS A 80 -14.50 -14.53 18.65
C LYS A 80 -13.58 -13.31 18.63
N VAL A 81 -12.35 -13.47 19.12
CA VAL A 81 -11.30 -12.43 19.10
C VAL A 81 -10.82 -12.25 17.65
N LYS A 82 -10.64 -10.99 17.22
CA LYS A 82 -10.04 -10.69 15.92
C LYS A 82 -8.55 -11.02 15.94
N ARG A 83 -8.02 -11.52 14.82
CA ARG A 83 -6.57 -11.72 14.68
C ARG A 83 -5.82 -10.41 14.93
N PRO A 84 -4.66 -10.43 15.61
CA PRO A 84 -3.75 -9.29 15.66
C PRO A 84 -3.50 -8.76 14.25
N ARG A 85 -3.52 -7.44 14.10
CA ARG A 85 -3.29 -6.81 12.79
C ARG A 85 -1.79 -6.78 12.53
N ARG A 86 -1.40 -7.03 11.27
CA ARG A 86 -0.03 -6.80 10.80
C ARG A 86 0.19 -5.33 10.45
N PHE A 87 1.37 -4.83 10.76
CA PHE A 87 1.78 -3.44 10.55
C PHE A 87 3.06 -3.39 9.73
N GLY A 88 3.18 -2.41 8.83
CA GLY A 88 4.42 -2.07 8.14
C GLY A 88 5.16 -0.99 8.92
N THR A 89 6.40 -1.26 9.33
CA THR A 89 7.25 -0.33 10.09
C THR A 89 8.29 0.34 9.19
N PRO A 90 8.95 1.45 9.62
CA PRO A 90 10.01 2.09 8.85
C PRO A 90 11.12 1.13 8.43
N THR A 91 11.47 0.16 9.27
CA THR A 91 12.44 -0.91 8.93
C THR A 91 12.00 -1.74 7.72
N HIS A 92 10.70 -2.03 7.60
CA HIS A 92 10.17 -2.73 6.42
C HIS A 92 10.26 -1.84 5.18
N TYR A 93 9.91 -0.56 5.32
CA TYR A 93 10.01 0.42 4.24
C TYR A 93 11.47 0.56 3.76
N GLY A 94 12.43 0.71 4.66
CA GLY A 94 13.87 0.75 4.36
C GLY A 94 14.41 -0.52 3.70
N HIS A 95 13.92 -1.72 4.06
CA HIS A 95 14.27 -2.95 3.34
C HIS A 95 13.69 -2.97 1.92
N LEU A 96 12.44 -2.55 1.72
CA LEU A 96 11.86 -2.40 0.38
C LEU A 96 12.59 -1.33 -0.44
N ALA A 97 13.16 -0.31 0.22
CA ALA A 97 13.94 0.80 -0.32
C ALA A 97 15.44 0.53 -0.53
N THR A 98 15.92 -0.61 -0.03
CA THR A 98 17.23 -1.17 -0.37
C THR A 98 17.14 -2.12 -1.56
N GLN A 99 16.04 -2.89 -1.69
CA GLN A 99 15.79 -3.82 -2.80
C GLN A 99 15.63 -3.08 -4.16
N ILE A 100 14.44 -2.53 -4.46
CA ILE A 100 14.41 -1.16 -5.01
C ILE A 100 15.17 -0.34 -3.97
N TRP A 101 16.21 0.45 -4.19
CA TRP A 101 16.83 0.81 -5.46
C TRP A 101 18.16 0.06 -5.74
N GLY A 102 18.83 -0.47 -4.71
CA GLY A 102 20.24 -0.86 -4.77
C GLY A 102 20.56 -2.34 -4.97
N GLN A 103 19.58 -3.26 -4.85
CA GLN A 103 19.84 -4.72 -4.91
C GLN A 103 18.98 -5.47 -5.95
N ASP A 104 17.91 -4.87 -6.45
CA ASP A 104 16.94 -5.53 -7.32
C ASP A 104 17.33 -5.50 -8.81
N TRP A 105 17.27 -6.67 -9.44
CA TRP A 105 17.44 -6.88 -10.89
C TRP A 105 16.11 -7.08 -11.64
N HIS A 106 14.97 -6.91 -10.95
CA HIS A 106 13.66 -7.00 -11.60
C HIS A 106 13.51 -5.95 -12.72
N ILE A 107 13.37 -6.46 -13.94
CA ILE A 107 13.09 -5.65 -15.13
C ILE A 107 11.61 -5.23 -15.10
N TYR A 108 11.40 -3.93 -14.90
CA TYR A 108 10.08 -3.31 -15.01
C TYR A 108 9.68 -3.16 -16.49
N PRO A 109 8.37 -3.20 -16.84
CA PRO A 109 7.90 -3.02 -18.22
C PRO A 109 8.35 -1.70 -18.85
N ASN A 110 8.52 -0.67 -18.02
CA ASN A 110 9.17 0.60 -18.35
C ASN A 110 9.91 1.07 -17.09
N PRO A 111 11.15 1.61 -17.18
CA PRO A 111 11.86 2.18 -16.03
C PRO A 111 11.05 3.18 -15.18
N SER A 112 10.10 3.92 -15.78
CA SER A 112 9.23 4.85 -15.07
C SER A 112 8.30 4.15 -14.06
N VAL A 113 7.89 2.91 -14.31
CA VAL A 113 7.01 2.13 -13.39
C VAL A 113 7.69 1.93 -12.04
N ARG A 114 9.01 1.75 -12.01
CA ARG A 114 9.81 1.68 -10.77
C ARG A 114 9.67 2.95 -9.93
N VAL A 115 9.69 4.11 -10.59
CA VAL A 115 9.53 5.43 -9.97
C VAL A 115 8.09 5.63 -9.50
N TYR A 116 7.09 5.33 -10.33
CA TYR A 116 5.67 5.47 -9.97
C TYR A 116 5.25 4.52 -8.83
N ASP A 117 5.73 3.27 -8.82
CA ASP A 117 5.46 2.31 -7.74
C ASP A 117 6.00 2.81 -6.41
N TRP A 118 7.23 3.35 -6.41
CA TRP A 118 7.86 3.86 -5.20
C TRP A 118 7.23 5.18 -4.74
N ALA A 119 6.97 6.13 -5.65
CA ALA A 119 6.27 7.38 -5.37
C ALA A 119 4.85 7.12 -4.81
N GLY A 120 4.15 6.14 -5.40
CA GLY A 120 2.82 5.70 -4.96
C GLY A 120 2.83 5.02 -3.58
N LEU A 121 3.83 4.18 -3.30
CA LEU A 121 4.01 3.57 -1.98
C LEU A 121 4.40 4.62 -0.94
N ASN A 122 5.34 5.52 -1.25
CA ASN A 122 5.75 6.62 -0.38
C ASN A 122 4.53 7.47 0.00
N ALA A 123 3.78 7.95 -1.00
CA ALA A 123 2.56 8.73 -0.78
C ALA A 123 1.52 7.96 0.07
N HIS A 124 1.46 6.64 -0.02
CA HIS A 124 0.57 5.83 0.81
C HIS A 124 1.04 5.70 2.27
N VAL A 125 2.35 5.60 2.49
CA VAL A 125 3.00 5.50 3.81
C VAL A 125 2.88 6.83 4.55
N THR A 126 3.23 7.94 3.91
CA THR A 126 3.20 9.30 4.49
C THR A 126 1.78 9.74 4.81
N SER A 127 0.81 9.45 3.93
CA SER A 127 -0.54 9.98 4.06
C SER A 127 -1.54 9.11 4.85
N ALA A 128 -1.18 7.87 5.12
CA ALA A 128 -2.11 6.83 5.56
C ALA A 128 -3.42 6.77 4.71
N SER A 129 -3.33 7.01 3.39
CA SER A 129 -4.46 7.00 2.45
C SER A 129 -5.03 5.59 2.25
N ARG A 130 -6.12 5.44 1.50
CA ARG A 130 -6.49 4.14 0.91
C ARG A 130 -5.85 4.06 -0.47
N ILE A 131 -5.45 2.86 -0.87
CA ILE A 131 -4.87 2.66 -2.21
C ILE A 131 -5.85 3.13 -3.32
N GLY A 132 -7.15 2.87 -3.14
CA GLY A 132 -8.22 3.38 -4.00
C GLY A 132 -8.59 4.86 -3.83
N GLU A 133 -7.83 5.65 -3.07
CA GLU A 133 -7.91 7.12 -3.08
C GLU A 133 -6.92 7.73 -4.10
N TYR A 134 -5.93 6.96 -4.56
CA TYR A 134 -4.90 7.36 -5.54
C TYR A 134 -4.99 6.59 -6.85
N PHE A 135 -5.28 5.29 -6.77
CA PHE A 135 -5.30 4.34 -7.88
C PHE A 135 -6.72 3.89 -8.21
N GLU A 136 -6.95 3.38 -9.42
CA GLU A 136 -8.23 2.77 -9.77
C GLU A 136 -8.46 1.52 -8.92
N SER A 137 -9.48 1.56 -8.06
CA SER A 137 -9.81 0.43 -7.19
C SER A 137 -10.45 -0.71 -7.97
N THR A 138 -10.08 -1.95 -7.65
CA THR A 138 -10.70 -3.19 -8.17
C THR A 138 -12.20 -3.33 -7.85
N CYS A 139 -12.77 -2.44 -7.04
CA CYS A 139 -14.23 -2.32 -6.83
C CYS A 139 -14.93 -1.41 -7.86
N ARG A 140 -14.18 -0.70 -8.71
CA ARG A 140 -14.66 0.25 -9.73
C ARG A 140 -13.81 0.18 -11.03
N PRO A 141 -13.61 -1.01 -11.64
CA PRO A 141 -12.76 -1.15 -12.84
C PRO A 141 -13.35 -0.39 -14.03
N GLY A 142 -12.50 0.24 -14.84
CA GLY A 142 -12.90 0.97 -16.04
C GLY A 142 -13.66 2.28 -15.75
N THR A 143 -13.48 2.85 -14.56
CA THR A 143 -14.04 4.16 -14.19
C THR A 143 -13.04 5.30 -14.31
N GLU A 144 -11.75 5.00 -14.54
CA GLU A 144 -10.64 5.97 -14.56
C GLU A 144 -10.54 6.80 -13.27
N ARG A 145 -11.15 6.33 -12.18
CA ARG A 145 -11.14 7.04 -10.90
C ARG A 145 -9.85 6.79 -10.12
N GLY A 146 -8.96 7.76 -10.15
CA GLY A 146 -7.83 7.98 -9.24
C GLY A 146 -7.35 9.42 -9.36
N LEU A 147 -6.10 9.69 -8.99
CA LEU A 147 -5.53 11.03 -9.09
C LEU A 147 -5.16 11.40 -10.53
N HIS A 148 -5.66 12.55 -10.97
CA HIS A 148 -5.18 13.29 -12.15
C HIS A 148 -4.35 14.50 -11.70
N PHE A 149 -3.68 15.19 -12.63
CA PHE A 149 -2.95 16.42 -12.29
C PHE A 149 -3.87 17.49 -11.67
N ARG A 150 -5.11 17.65 -12.16
CA ARG A 150 -6.11 18.55 -11.53
C ARG A 150 -6.46 18.22 -10.07
N ASP A 151 -6.25 16.99 -9.63
CA ASP A 151 -6.50 16.55 -8.25
C ASP A 151 -5.28 16.78 -7.33
N VAL A 152 -4.20 17.37 -7.87
CA VAL A 152 -2.96 17.67 -7.15
C VAL A 152 -2.62 19.16 -7.30
N GLN A 153 -2.21 19.80 -6.21
CA GLN A 153 -1.60 21.13 -6.25
C GLN A 153 -0.12 21.00 -5.90
N PHE A 154 0.77 21.47 -6.77
CA PHE A 154 2.19 21.60 -6.45
C PHE A 154 2.47 23.00 -5.88
N VAL A 155 3.23 23.08 -4.79
CA VAL A 155 3.41 24.33 -4.03
C VAL A 155 4.86 24.57 -3.66
N VAL A 156 5.21 25.85 -3.54
CA VAL A 156 6.38 26.32 -2.79
C VAL A 156 5.88 27.14 -1.60
N PHE A 157 6.46 26.94 -0.42
CA PHE A 157 6.08 27.65 0.81
C PHE A 157 7.31 28.01 1.63
N TYR A 158 7.19 28.97 2.54
CA TYR A 158 8.23 29.22 3.54
C TYR A 158 8.04 28.29 4.73
N ASN A 159 9.08 27.53 5.09
CA ASN A 159 9.09 26.68 6.28
C ASN A 159 9.43 27.48 7.56
N GLU A 160 9.53 26.77 8.69
CA GLU A 160 9.74 27.39 10.01
C GLU A 160 11.08 28.17 10.12
N ASP A 161 12.08 27.83 9.31
CA ASP A 161 13.36 28.55 9.19
C ASP A 161 13.29 29.77 8.23
N GLY A 162 12.13 30.06 7.64
CA GLY A 162 11.97 31.07 6.59
C GLY A 162 12.61 30.69 5.25
N LYS A 163 12.92 29.41 5.03
CA LYS A 163 13.50 28.91 3.77
C LYS A 163 12.39 28.43 2.82
N PRO A 164 12.52 28.59 1.50
CA PRO A 164 11.57 28.03 0.55
C PRO A 164 11.69 26.50 0.54
N GLU A 165 10.54 25.83 0.62
CA GLU A 165 10.42 24.37 0.62
C GLU A 165 9.35 23.93 -0.39
N LEU A 166 9.54 22.75 -0.99
CA LEU A 166 8.61 22.20 -1.97
C LEU A 166 7.62 21.24 -1.30
N GLY A 167 6.38 21.26 -1.78
CA GLY A 167 5.35 20.32 -1.37
C GLY A 167 4.30 20.08 -2.45
N PHE A 168 3.41 19.13 -2.20
CA PHE A 168 2.19 18.96 -2.97
C PHE A 168 1.01 18.56 -2.09
N GLN A 169 -0.18 19.05 -2.43
CA GLN A 169 -1.45 18.70 -1.81
C GLN A 169 -2.22 17.74 -2.72
N LEU A 170 -2.50 16.53 -2.23
CA LEU A 170 -3.35 15.53 -2.89
C LEU A 170 -4.81 15.70 -2.45
N ILE A 171 -5.71 15.92 -3.39
CA ILE A 171 -7.16 16.05 -3.18
C ILE A 171 -7.82 14.70 -3.51
N ARG A 172 -8.31 13.99 -2.50
CA ARG A 172 -8.71 12.58 -2.67
C ARG A 172 -10.19 12.39 -2.98
N ASP A 173 -10.48 11.67 -4.07
CA ASP A 173 -11.78 11.05 -4.31
C ASP A 173 -12.02 9.87 -3.35
N ALA A 174 -12.30 10.22 -2.08
CA ALA A 174 -12.56 9.25 -1.03
C ALA A 174 -13.96 8.63 -1.17
N LYS A 175 -14.17 7.47 -0.52
CA LYS A 175 -15.42 6.71 -0.64
C LYS A 175 -16.63 7.56 -0.20
N GLY A 176 -17.54 7.81 -1.15
CA GLY A 176 -18.75 8.61 -0.93
C GLY A 176 -18.54 10.11 -1.08
N MET A 177 -17.39 10.55 -1.60
CA MET A 177 -17.03 11.96 -1.78
C MET A 177 -16.84 12.36 -3.26
N THR A 178 -17.39 11.57 -4.19
CA THR A 178 -17.35 11.88 -5.64
C THR A 178 -18.03 13.22 -5.90
N ASP A 179 -19.26 13.34 -5.41
CA ASP A 179 -20.24 14.39 -5.78
C ASP A 179 -20.22 15.59 -4.81
N ILE A 180 -19.31 15.56 -3.83
CA ILE A 180 -19.06 16.61 -2.84
C ILE A 180 -17.58 17.02 -2.87
N PRO A 181 -17.06 17.55 -4.00
CA PRO A 181 -15.64 17.83 -4.20
C PRO A 181 -15.05 18.75 -3.11
N ASN A 182 -15.83 19.71 -2.60
CA ASN A 182 -15.42 20.64 -1.54
C ASN A 182 -15.17 19.97 -0.18
N GLN A 183 -15.65 18.75 0.03
CA GLN A 183 -15.43 17.95 1.25
C GLN A 183 -14.35 16.88 1.07
N ARG A 184 -13.68 16.81 -0.09
CA ARG A 184 -12.67 15.78 -0.37
C ARG A 184 -11.45 15.92 0.56
N PRO A 185 -10.91 14.82 1.13
CA PRO A 185 -9.86 14.92 2.13
C PRO A 185 -8.52 15.28 1.48
N LYS A 186 -8.06 16.50 1.78
CA LYS A 186 -6.74 17.00 1.40
C LYS A 186 -5.65 16.33 2.23
N HIS A 187 -4.48 16.11 1.64
CA HIS A 187 -3.29 15.69 2.36
C HIS A 187 -2.06 16.32 1.72
N VAL A 188 -1.15 16.88 2.54
CA VAL A 188 0.06 17.55 2.09
C VAL A 188 1.25 16.63 2.32
N ILE A 189 2.09 16.49 1.30
CA ILE A 189 3.41 15.85 1.38
C ILE A 189 4.43 16.94 1.03
N TYR A 190 5.49 17.03 1.82
CA TYR A 190 6.55 18.03 1.69
C TYR A 190 7.93 17.39 1.90
N GLU A 191 8.98 18.14 1.55
CA GLU A 191 10.37 17.68 1.55
C GLU A 191 10.86 17.27 2.93
N GLY A 192 10.57 18.10 3.94
CA GLY A 192 10.96 17.91 5.34
C GLY A 192 12.26 18.62 5.69
N ILE A 193 12.29 19.26 6.85
CA ILE A 193 13.43 20.07 7.32
C ILE A 193 14.63 19.25 7.82
N THR A 194 14.47 17.97 8.11
CA THR A 194 15.52 17.11 8.65
C THR A 194 16.10 16.20 7.56
N PRO A 195 17.43 16.23 7.32
CA PRO A 195 18.07 15.31 6.39
C PRO A 195 17.83 13.84 6.79
N GLY A 196 17.31 13.05 5.85
CA GLY A 196 17.09 11.61 5.99
C GLY A 196 17.59 10.84 4.77
N PRO A 197 17.47 9.50 4.77
CA PRO A 197 17.78 8.69 3.60
C PRO A 197 16.93 9.13 2.39
N LEU A 198 17.54 9.23 1.20
CA LEU A 198 16.86 9.73 -0.02
C LEU A 198 15.55 8.99 -0.35
N PHE A 199 15.44 7.71 0.03
CA PHE A 199 14.23 6.91 -0.19
C PHE A 199 13.04 7.27 0.71
N GLU A 200 13.26 8.03 1.77
CA GLU A 200 12.22 8.54 2.68
C GLU A 200 11.68 9.90 2.24
N SER A 201 12.40 10.62 1.36
CA SER A 201 11.95 11.91 0.81
C SER A 201 10.56 11.79 0.20
N GLY A 202 9.62 12.58 0.72
CA GLY A 202 8.26 12.68 0.21
C GLY A 202 8.16 13.31 -1.19
N MET A 203 9.25 13.96 -1.65
CA MET A 203 9.26 14.75 -2.88
C MET A 203 10.09 14.12 -4.00
N LEU A 204 11.25 13.51 -3.69
CA LEU A 204 12.26 13.11 -4.68
C LEU A 204 11.69 12.33 -5.88
N PHE A 205 10.85 11.33 -5.61
CA PHE A 205 10.33 10.42 -6.64
C PHE A 205 9.21 11.04 -7.46
N HIS A 206 8.44 11.96 -6.87
CA HIS A 206 7.46 12.78 -7.58
C HIS A 206 8.16 13.81 -8.47
N LEU A 207 9.15 14.52 -7.93
CA LEU A 207 9.99 15.47 -8.68
C LEU A 207 10.62 14.81 -9.92
N ALA A 208 11.11 13.57 -9.80
CA ALA A 208 11.71 12.85 -10.92
C ALA A 208 10.75 12.71 -12.12
N PHE A 209 9.50 12.29 -11.92
CA PHE A 209 8.55 12.17 -13.03
C PHE A 209 7.93 13.50 -13.44
N LEU A 210 7.77 14.47 -12.52
CA LEU A 210 7.28 15.81 -12.83
C LEU A 210 8.23 16.58 -13.76
N LEU A 211 9.55 16.48 -13.48
CA LEU A 211 10.59 17.06 -14.33
C LEU A 211 10.69 16.31 -15.67
N ALA A 212 10.68 14.97 -15.67
CA ALA A 212 10.72 14.17 -16.89
C ALA A 212 9.53 14.44 -17.83
N LYS A 213 8.35 14.74 -17.28
CA LYS A 213 7.15 15.14 -18.03
C LYS A 213 7.13 16.62 -18.45
N ASN A 214 8.02 17.45 -17.90
CA ASN A 214 7.94 18.91 -17.99
C ASN A 214 6.55 19.44 -17.58
N ALA A 215 6.06 18.95 -16.43
CA ALA A 215 4.68 19.17 -15.96
C ALA A 215 4.45 20.54 -15.31
N LEU A 216 5.50 21.21 -14.83
CA LEU A 216 5.42 22.45 -14.04
C LEU A 216 5.67 23.67 -14.92
N GLN A 217 4.70 24.57 -15.03
CA GLN A 217 4.79 25.75 -15.88
C GLN A 217 5.93 26.70 -15.43
N GLY A 218 6.80 27.09 -16.37
CA GLY A 218 7.94 27.97 -16.08
C GLY A 218 9.03 27.33 -15.21
N CYS A 219 9.03 26.01 -15.06
CA CYS A 219 9.95 25.24 -14.21
C CYS A 219 10.59 24.07 -14.99
N GLU A 220 11.00 24.31 -16.24
CA GLU A 220 11.46 23.26 -17.18
C GLU A 220 12.80 22.62 -16.78
N THR A 221 13.46 23.13 -15.73
CA THR A 221 14.70 22.58 -15.18
C THR A 221 14.66 22.58 -13.66
N ILE A 222 15.40 21.64 -13.04
CA ILE A 222 15.54 21.57 -11.58
C ILE A 222 16.09 22.87 -10.97
N ALA A 223 16.99 23.57 -11.69
CA ALA A 223 17.52 24.86 -11.27
C ALA A 223 16.45 25.96 -11.24
N LYS A 224 15.57 26.02 -12.26
CA LYS A 224 14.40 26.95 -12.25
C LYS A 224 13.42 26.62 -11.13
N LEU A 225 13.20 25.33 -10.85
CA LEU A 225 12.32 24.88 -9.77
C LEU A 225 12.86 25.28 -8.40
N PHE A 226 14.14 24.99 -8.10
CA PHE A 226 14.77 25.33 -6.83
C PHE A 226 15.01 26.84 -6.64
N ALA A 227 14.97 27.63 -7.72
CA ALA A 227 14.96 29.09 -7.64
C ALA A 227 13.58 29.68 -7.31
N LYS A 228 12.50 28.88 -7.29
CA LYS A 228 11.16 29.37 -6.91
C LYS A 228 11.09 29.74 -5.44
N LYS A 229 10.29 30.77 -5.17
CA LYS A 229 9.87 31.24 -3.85
C LYS A 229 8.38 31.56 -3.93
N PRO A 230 7.67 31.62 -2.80
CA PRO A 230 6.34 32.23 -2.75
C PRO A 230 6.36 33.65 -3.32
N TYR A 231 5.24 34.10 -3.89
CA TYR A 231 5.09 35.45 -4.42
C TYR A 231 5.27 36.51 -3.31
N PRO A 232 5.67 37.75 -3.64
CA PRO A 232 5.84 38.81 -2.65
C PRO A 232 4.56 39.07 -1.85
N GLY A 233 4.60 38.80 -0.54
CA GLY A 233 3.46 38.90 0.37
C GLY A 233 2.80 37.56 0.74
N ASP A 234 3.04 36.50 -0.03
CA ASP A 234 2.49 35.16 0.23
C ASP A 234 3.43 34.31 1.10
N THR A 235 2.84 33.47 1.95
CA THR A 235 3.57 32.40 2.68
C THR A 235 3.66 31.10 1.87
N ILE A 236 2.76 30.92 0.90
CA ILE A 236 2.63 29.73 0.05
C ILE A 236 2.14 30.17 -1.34
N SER A 237 2.71 29.59 -2.39
CA SER A 237 2.25 29.82 -3.77
C SER A 237 2.17 28.51 -4.54
N VAL A 238 1.07 28.35 -5.29
CA VAL A 238 0.86 27.21 -6.17
C VAL A 238 1.68 27.42 -7.44
N ILE A 239 2.45 26.41 -7.84
CA ILE A 239 3.11 26.37 -9.15
C ILE A 239 2.09 25.76 -10.13
N PRO A 240 1.64 26.51 -11.16
CA PRO A 240 0.64 25.99 -12.08
C PRO A 240 1.19 24.82 -12.91
N TRP A 241 0.27 23.91 -13.24
CA TRP A 241 0.53 22.86 -14.22
C TRP A 241 0.71 23.47 -15.61
N LYS A 242 1.47 22.78 -16.45
CA LYS A 242 1.56 23.12 -17.86
C LYS A 242 0.22 22.83 -18.55
N GLU A 243 -0.25 23.77 -19.35
CA GLU A 243 -1.52 23.67 -20.08
C GLU A 243 -1.67 22.34 -20.82
N GLY A 244 -2.81 21.67 -20.62
CA GLY A 244 -3.21 20.44 -21.31
C GLY A 244 -2.88 19.14 -20.59
N ILE A 245 -2.25 19.18 -19.41
CA ILE A 245 -1.94 17.96 -18.62
C ILE A 245 -2.96 17.68 -17.51
N GLU A 246 -3.92 18.58 -17.26
CA GLU A 246 -4.80 18.58 -16.08
C GLU A 246 -5.65 17.31 -15.96
N ASP A 247 -6.10 16.79 -17.11
CA ASP A 247 -6.86 15.54 -17.25
C ASP A 247 -5.98 14.30 -17.46
N GLU A 248 -4.64 14.42 -17.40
CA GLU A 248 -3.76 13.24 -17.42
C GLU A 248 -3.69 12.57 -16.03
N PRO A 249 -3.58 11.22 -15.98
CA PRO A 249 -3.30 10.50 -14.74
C PRO A 249 -2.00 10.95 -14.07
N PHE A 250 -2.06 11.25 -12.78
CA PHE A 250 -0.88 11.55 -11.96
C PHE A 250 -0.03 10.30 -11.72
N TYR A 251 -0.69 9.14 -11.61
CA TYR A 251 -0.07 7.82 -11.68
C TYR A 251 -0.61 7.06 -12.91
N PRO A 252 0.10 7.08 -14.06
CA PRO A 252 -0.34 6.42 -15.28
C PRO A 252 -0.18 4.90 -15.19
N SER A 253 -1.06 4.15 -15.86
CA SER A 253 -1.02 2.68 -15.87
C SER A 253 0.27 2.12 -16.48
N ALA A 254 0.91 1.18 -15.79
CA ALA A 254 2.10 0.48 -16.28
C ALA A 254 1.86 -0.42 -17.51
N PHE A 255 0.60 -0.76 -17.81
CA PHE A 255 0.22 -1.77 -18.80
C PHE A 255 -0.92 -1.33 -19.72
N GLY A 256 -1.20 -0.02 -19.81
CA GLY A 256 -2.32 0.49 -20.60
C GLY A 256 -2.39 2.00 -20.65
N LYS A 257 -3.55 2.51 -21.08
CA LYS A 257 -3.92 3.93 -20.97
C LYS A 257 -4.65 4.15 -19.64
N GLY A 258 -4.69 5.41 -19.19
CA GLY A 258 -5.46 5.80 -18.02
C GLY A 258 -4.74 5.61 -16.70
N VAL A 259 -5.51 5.66 -15.61
CA VAL A 259 -5.05 5.63 -14.23
C VAL A 259 -4.54 4.24 -13.84
N GLU A 260 -3.40 4.18 -13.13
CA GLU A 260 -2.89 2.91 -12.62
C GLU A 260 -3.86 2.24 -11.65
N ARG A 261 -4.00 0.93 -11.78
CA ARG A 261 -4.92 0.10 -11.01
C ARG A 261 -4.29 -0.36 -9.70
N ALA A 262 -5.08 -0.30 -8.63
CA ALA A 262 -4.68 -0.72 -7.28
C ALA A 262 -4.26 -2.20 -7.18
N GLY A 263 -4.77 -3.05 -8.07
CA GLY A 263 -4.41 -4.48 -8.15
C GLY A 263 -2.96 -4.69 -8.62
N PRO A 264 -2.61 -4.31 -9.87
CA PRO A 264 -1.25 -4.35 -10.41
C PRO A 264 -0.18 -3.76 -9.47
N ILE A 265 -0.36 -2.53 -8.96
CA ILE A 265 0.64 -1.94 -8.05
C ILE A 265 0.74 -2.71 -6.71
N SER A 266 -0.37 -3.24 -6.17
CA SER A 266 -0.32 -4.12 -4.98
C SER A 266 0.44 -5.42 -5.26
N HIS A 267 0.37 -5.93 -6.49
CA HIS A 267 1.11 -7.12 -6.91
C HIS A 267 2.62 -6.80 -6.99
N ARG A 268 3.01 -5.73 -7.69
CA ARG A 268 4.41 -5.32 -7.82
C ARG A 268 5.07 -5.00 -6.49
N ILE A 269 4.36 -4.34 -5.56
CA ILE A 269 4.82 -4.10 -4.17
C ILE A 269 4.94 -5.41 -3.38
N ARG A 270 4.03 -6.36 -3.57
CA ARG A 270 4.13 -7.71 -2.97
C ARG A 270 5.35 -8.45 -3.50
N GLU A 271 5.58 -8.44 -4.80
CA GLU A 271 6.74 -9.09 -5.42
C GLU A 271 8.05 -8.44 -4.98
N LEU A 272 8.12 -7.11 -4.91
CA LEU A 272 9.23 -6.38 -4.32
C LEU A 272 9.53 -6.85 -2.89
N GLY A 273 8.50 -7.03 -2.06
CA GLY A 273 8.68 -7.54 -0.71
C GLY A 273 9.17 -8.99 -0.64
N ILE A 274 8.74 -9.85 -1.56
CA ILE A 274 9.30 -11.20 -1.71
C ILE A 274 10.79 -11.10 -2.09
N ARG A 275 11.13 -10.26 -3.07
CA ARG A 275 12.52 -9.97 -3.45
C ARG A 275 13.32 -9.31 -2.33
N ALA A 276 12.71 -8.61 -1.37
CA ALA A 276 13.40 -8.09 -0.18
C ALA A 276 13.60 -9.14 0.93
N GLY A 277 13.19 -10.39 0.71
CA GLY A 277 13.34 -11.53 1.62
C GLY A 277 12.13 -11.83 2.50
N TYR A 278 10.96 -11.25 2.22
CA TYR A 278 9.75 -11.50 3.03
C TYR A 278 8.85 -12.56 2.39
N ALA A 279 8.74 -13.74 3.02
CA ALA A 279 7.84 -14.81 2.57
C ALA A 279 6.35 -14.40 2.61
N GLN A 280 6.00 -13.51 3.53
CA GLN A 280 4.69 -12.85 3.57
C GLN A 280 4.88 -11.33 3.62
N PRO A 281 5.16 -10.65 2.51
CA PRO A 281 5.58 -9.24 2.50
C PRO A 281 4.55 -8.28 3.11
N PRO A 282 4.97 -7.09 3.59
CA PRO A 282 4.05 -6.01 3.93
C PRO A 282 3.30 -5.56 2.68
N ARG A 283 1.99 -5.31 2.82
CA ARG A 283 1.15 -4.73 1.77
C ARG A 283 0.90 -3.24 2.06
N PRO A 284 0.45 -2.46 1.08
CA PRO A 284 0.05 -1.05 1.31
C PRO A 284 -0.87 -0.87 2.53
N HIS A 285 -1.86 -1.75 2.70
CA HIS A 285 -2.78 -1.73 3.86
C HIS A 285 -2.16 -2.07 5.23
N ASP A 286 -0.98 -2.68 5.25
CA ASP A 286 -0.24 -2.97 6.48
C ASP A 286 0.64 -1.74 6.84
N PHE A 287 1.23 -1.05 5.86
CA PHE A 287 1.86 0.27 6.05
C PHE A 287 0.87 1.33 6.53
N ARG A 288 -0.29 1.48 5.86
CA ARG A 288 -1.38 2.36 6.30
C ARG A 288 -1.77 2.09 7.76
N ALA A 289 -1.77 0.82 8.18
CA ALA A 289 -2.10 0.47 9.56
C ALA A 289 -1.05 1.01 10.54
N GLY A 290 0.24 0.92 10.19
CA GLY A 290 1.35 1.45 10.99
C GLY A 290 1.29 2.98 11.11
N SER A 291 1.06 3.67 9.99
CA SER A 291 0.91 5.14 9.98
C SER A 291 -0.30 5.62 10.81
N LEU A 292 -1.42 4.86 10.81
CA LEU A 292 -2.57 5.18 11.66
C LEU A 292 -2.32 4.89 13.15
N LEU A 293 -1.48 3.92 13.49
CA LEU A 293 -1.18 3.56 14.88
C LEU A 293 -0.30 4.62 15.57
N ARG A 294 0.60 5.27 14.81
CA ARG A 294 1.52 6.30 15.34
C ARG A 294 0.90 7.69 15.54
N VAL A 295 -0.36 7.88 15.10
CA VAL A 295 -1.30 9.01 15.32
C VAL A 295 -0.83 10.44 14.93
N ASP A 296 0.42 10.85 15.14
CA ASP A 296 0.92 12.22 14.93
C ASP A 296 1.62 12.41 13.54
N GLY A 297 1.02 11.88 12.47
CA GLY A 297 1.28 12.29 11.08
C GLY A 297 2.62 11.87 10.42
N GLN A 298 3.00 12.59 9.34
CA GLN A 298 4.19 12.32 8.50
C GLN A 298 5.49 12.33 9.35
N GLY A 299 5.58 13.24 10.32
CA GLY A 299 6.69 13.29 11.28
C GLY A 299 6.78 12.03 12.15
N ALA A 300 5.69 11.62 12.82
CA ALA A 300 5.75 10.48 13.76
C ALA A 300 6.15 9.13 13.12
N TYR A 301 6.03 8.96 11.80
CA TYR A 301 6.50 7.74 11.14
C TYR A 301 8.04 7.69 11.04
N PHE A 302 8.70 8.81 10.71
CA PHE A 302 10.14 8.87 10.42
C PHE A 302 10.98 9.60 11.49
N THR A 303 10.45 10.65 12.15
CA THR A 303 11.21 11.57 13.03
C THR A 303 10.98 11.37 14.54
N GLY A 304 10.31 10.28 14.94
CA GLY A 304 10.45 9.66 16.28
C GLY A 304 9.77 10.34 17.48
N HIS A 305 9.25 11.56 17.37
CA HIS A 305 8.63 12.27 18.50
C HIS A 305 7.14 11.93 18.65
N SER A 306 6.85 10.85 19.39
CA SER A 306 5.49 10.43 19.75
C SER A 306 5.17 10.72 21.22
N ARG A 307 3.91 11.01 21.53
CA ARG A 307 3.40 11.04 22.91
C ARG A 307 3.59 9.69 23.58
N LYS A 308 4.12 9.69 24.81
CA LYS A 308 4.35 8.48 25.60
C LYS A 308 3.03 7.79 25.97
N ASN A 309 2.72 6.67 25.33
CA ASN A 309 1.94 5.62 25.97
C ASN A 309 2.77 4.32 25.96
N VAL A 310 3.31 3.97 27.12
CA VAL A 310 4.47 3.06 27.27
C VAL A 310 4.03 1.58 27.29
N LEU A 311 3.00 1.23 26.49
CA LEU A 311 2.36 -0.09 26.49
C LEU A 311 2.21 -0.75 25.10
N GLU A 312 2.62 -0.07 24.03
CA GLU A 312 2.79 -0.68 22.69
C GLU A 312 4.08 -1.48 22.41
N PRO A 313 5.24 -1.32 23.10
CA PRO A 313 6.55 -1.78 22.59
C PRO A 313 6.78 -3.31 22.60
N PHE A 314 5.72 -4.12 22.77
CA PHE A 314 5.76 -5.58 22.74
C PHE A 314 4.75 -6.21 21.77
N GLN A 315 4.05 -5.43 20.93
CA GLN A 315 3.22 -5.97 19.83
C GLN A 315 3.97 -6.05 18.47
N ASP A 316 5.31 -5.95 18.49
CA ASP A 316 6.21 -6.16 17.35
C ASP A 316 6.25 -7.64 16.91
N LEU A 317 5.13 -8.12 16.39
CA LEU A 317 4.99 -9.41 15.74
C LEU A 317 5.43 -9.27 14.28
N THR A 318 6.75 -9.19 14.18
CA THR A 318 7.53 -8.87 12.98
C THR A 318 7.13 -9.71 11.77
N ILE A 319 7.07 -9.05 10.61
CA ILE A 319 7.05 -9.77 9.34
C ILE A 319 8.44 -10.37 9.20
N ARG A 320 8.55 -11.70 9.29
CA ARG A 320 9.87 -12.36 9.26
C ARG A 320 10.55 -12.13 7.91
N ARG A 321 11.74 -11.51 7.95
CA ARG A 321 12.65 -11.39 6.81
C ARG A 321 13.62 -12.57 6.83
N ASN A 322 13.69 -13.30 5.71
CA ASN A 322 14.80 -14.19 5.40
C ASN A 322 15.67 -13.50 4.34
N PRO A 323 16.78 -12.83 4.71
CA PRO A 323 17.66 -12.17 3.75
C PRO A 323 18.40 -13.15 2.82
N PHE A 324 18.41 -14.45 3.14
CA PHE A 324 19.01 -15.51 2.32
C PHE A 324 17.98 -16.22 1.41
N MET A 325 16.77 -15.67 1.30
CA MET A 325 15.83 -16.07 0.25
C MET A 325 16.45 -15.80 -1.12
N TRP A 326 16.38 -16.74 -2.07
CA TRP A 326 17.13 -16.64 -3.34
C TRP A 326 16.75 -15.38 -4.16
N GLN A 327 15.49 -14.95 -4.09
CA GLN A 327 15.02 -13.71 -4.72
C GLN A 327 15.64 -12.42 -4.12
N ALA A 328 16.23 -12.52 -2.92
CA ALA A 328 16.82 -11.44 -2.13
C ALA A 328 18.36 -11.46 -2.08
N LEU A 329 18.99 -12.38 -2.81
CA LEU A 329 20.43 -12.36 -3.01
C LEU A 329 20.83 -11.12 -3.83
N PRO A 330 22.00 -10.49 -3.53
CA PRO A 330 22.57 -9.47 -4.39
C PRO A 330 22.71 -9.96 -5.83
N ALA A 331 22.50 -9.07 -6.80
CA ALA A 331 22.42 -9.39 -8.24
C ALA A 331 23.49 -10.41 -8.72
N GLN A 332 24.76 -10.18 -8.38
CA GLN A 332 25.86 -11.09 -8.71
C GLN A 332 25.64 -12.51 -8.17
N ARG A 333 25.38 -12.65 -6.87
CA ARG A 333 25.11 -13.96 -6.23
C ARG A 333 23.85 -14.63 -6.75
N ARG A 334 22.89 -13.84 -7.22
CA ARG A 334 21.69 -14.37 -7.85
C ARG A 334 21.98 -14.92 -9.25
N ALA A 335 22.80 -14.24 -10.05
CA ALA A 335 23.29 -14.79 -11.31
C ALA A 335 24.10 -16.08 -11.08
N GLU A 336 25.07 -16.06 -10.17
CA GLU A 336 25.85 -17.25 -9.76
C GLU A 336 24.96 -18.43 -9.32
N PHE A 337 23.83 -18.16 -8.63
CA PHE A 337 22.86 -19.17 -8.21
C PHE A 337 21.99 -19.66 -9.38
N GLU A 338 21.49 -18.78 -10.23
CA GLU A 338 20.68 -19.14 -11.40
C GLU A 338 21.48 -19.88 -12.49
N ASP A 339 22.81 -19.66 -12.54
CA ASP A 339 23.77 -20.39 -13.38
C ASP A 339 24.35 -21.66 -12.71
N SER A 340 23.93 -22.00 -11.49
CA SER A 340 24.41 -23.21 -10.81
C SER A 340 23.78 -24.48 -11.41
N GLU A 341 24.57 -25.57 -11.53
CA GLU A 341 24.10 -26.84 -12.11
C GLU A 341 22.82 -27.39 -11.46
N PRO A 342 22.64 -27.39 -10.12
CA PRO A 342 21.39 -27.86 -9.50
C PRO A 342 20.14 -27.06 -9.93
N ILE A 343 20.30 -25.79 -10.30
CA ILE A 343 19.19 -24.95 -10.79
C ILE A 343 18.96 -25.14 -12.29
N LYS A 344 20.01 -25.45 -13.06
CA LYS A 344 19.88 -25.85 -14.48
C LYS A 344 19.20 -27.22 -14.62
N GLU A 345 19.61 -28.21 -13.82
CA GLU A 345 18.97 -29.53 -13.73
C GLU A 345 17.48 -29.40 -13.41
N LEU A 346 17.14 -28.67 -12.34
CA LEU A 346 15.74 -28.47 -11.92
C LEU A 346 14.89 -27.65 -12.90
N ARG A 347 15.52 -26.88 -13.80
CA ARG A 347 14.86 -26.20 -14.94
C ARG A 347 14.70 -27.11 -16.17
N ALA A 348 15.45 -28.21 -16.28
CA ALA A 348 15.33 -29.19 -17.36
C ALA A 348 14.28 -30.28 -17.08
N GLU A 349 13.87 -30.43 -15.81
CA GLU A 349 12.81 -31.35 -15.36
C GLU A 349 11.39 -30.72 -15.38
N LEU A 350 11.26 -29.46 -15.81
CA LEU A 350 10.01 -28.67 -15.87
C LEU A 350 9.59 -28.30 -17.30
#